data_AF-A0A0W0UJJ2-F1
#
_entry.id   AF-A0A0W0UJJ2-F1
#
_cell.length_a   1.000
_cell.length_b   1.000
_cell.length_c   1.000
_cell.angle_alpha   90.00
_cell.angle_beta   90.00
_cell.angle_gamma   90.00
#
_symmetry.space_group_name_H-M   'P 1'
#
loop_
_entity.id
_entity.type
_entity.pdbx_description
1 polymer ?
#
loop_
_entity_poly.entity_id
_entity_poly.type
_entity_poly.pdbx_seq_one_letter_code
_entity_poly.pdbx_strand_id
1 'polypeptide(L)'
;MRFYFNSPDQRNADHAYNQKNYEEALTYYLRALETLNRYASSGIRLHTDFYDAFTYAVKDTLETVAVIFEEKADEINTVKTLWQMIPGLVREMEEVYNRELKDKRNIRITKNLLQDCFAKLADACEVVSDEIFETLEDEVSEQSSTNGEDQQSKQQIVAEAIAWMQHAINFRKKSSQSVELSCHLGYLNLLEQHYKYTQDETMLHLMEAYIEDEALLDKEITLPLQKLELFSYVIRIAIVKHQNIEAFAASCQEIYPLVPEEDRDSQIITDLLNFIQLQPSLHVQEASGVSDYEGSDTLTKALETTASMVMMSPEIEEDIQSMDYGSIPADIPESLEICSFERTSPVAPSGSVSPQPHNFFVPSCSSEENRLSFFNPVSPTTGQQAQPILPIYPTVQPTVELSHLSDALIAGLNSIIPKEPVPKYLANLLSLTADFFAKAKHPGIPKRNSLIIAFDLYQEVINIQPEHTVAKEQIQQMSHNHKKIISPYQNFGSKPNPLNVRTNRDPRLPKLARNVFDKAIADMTIQLETLLLTAPQHAASVFEGIIKDLGSHLAKGTITHGPRPSLQTSLVETYQQELENKTNLLSSNHT
;
A
#
# COMPACT_ATOMS: atom_id res chain seq x y z
N MET A 1 -12.42 -14.02 7.97
CA MET A 1 -11.61 -12.87 8.48
C MET A 1 -10.47 -13.31 9.42
N ARG A 2 -9.65 -14.31 9.06
CA ARG A 2 -8.64 -14.89 9.99
C ARG A 2 -7.24 -14.27 9.87
N PHE A 3 -6.96 -13.53 8.80
CA PHE A 3 -5.57 -13.31 8.38
C PHE A 3 -5.01 -11.96 8.83
N TYR A 4 -5.77 -10.87 8.69
CA TYR A 4 -5.33 -9.51 9.04
C TYR A 4 -6.21 -8.86 10.11
N PHE A 5 -7.54 -8.86 9.90
CA PHE A 5 -8.47 -8.13 10.76
C PHE A 5 -8.48 -8.61 12.22
N ASN A 6 -8.17 -7.71 13.16
CA ASN A 6 -7.96 -7.93 14.59
C ASN A 6 -6.74 -8.81 14.94
N SER A 7 -5.80 -8.98 14.00
CA SER A 7 -4.52 -9.63 14.31
C SER A 7 -3.74 -8.82 15.36
N PRO A 8 -2.80 -9.44 16.11
CA PRO A 8 -1.88 -8.71 16.96
C PRO A 8 -1.12 -7.62 16.19
N ASP A 9 -0.61 -7.95 15.00
CA ASP A 9 0.15 -7.00 14.18
C ASP A 9 -0.71 -5.82 13.74
N GLN A 10 -1.93 -6.03 13.25
CA GLN A 10 -2.82 -4.91 12.91
C GLN A 10 -3.10 -4.03 14.14
N ARG A 11 -3.44 -4.62 15.30
CA ARG A 11 -3.78 -3.82 16.50
C ARG A 11 -2.59 -3.02 17.01
N ASN A 12 -1.39 -3.58 16.93
CA ASN A 12 -0.16 -2.89 17.32
C ASN A 12 0.18 -1.79 16.30
N ALA A 13 0.00 -2.06 15.00
CA ALA A 13 0.17 -1.08 13.94
C ALA A 13 -0.80 0.10 14.10
N ASP A 14 -2.10 -0.19 14.26
CA ASP A 14 -3.15 0.82 14.50
C ASP A 14 -2.81 1.64 15.76
N HIS A 15 -2.33 1.00 16.82
CA HIS A 15 -1.95 1.68 18.05
C HIS A 15 -0.75 2.61 17.84
N ALA A 16 0.33 2.14 17.20
CA ALA A 16 1.50 2.95 16.88
C ALA A 16 1.15 4.11 15.93
N TYR A 17 0.32 3.85 14.91
CA TYR A 17 -0.17 4.86 13.97
C TYR A 17 -0.94 5.96 14.70
N ASN A 18 -1.86 5.60 15.60
CA ASN A 18 -2.62 6.58 16.40
C ASN A 18 -1.74 7.37 17.38
N GLN A 19 -0.58 6.84 17.75
CA GLN A 19 0.43 7.53 18.54
C GLN A 19 1.39 8.38 17.68
N LYS A 20 1.16 8.47 16.37
CA LYS A 20 2.05 9.11 15.38
C LYS A 20 3.45 8.48 15.33
N ASN A 21 3.59 7.22 15.73
CA ASN A 21 4.81 6.45 15.55
C ASN A 21 4.71 5.64 14.25
N TYR A 22 4.80 6.33 13.10
CA TYR A 22 4.49 5.73 11.80
C TYR A 22 5.52 4.70 11.33
N GLU A 23 6.80 4.86 11.69
CA GLU A 23 7.84 3.88 11.37
C GLU A 23 7.60 2.54 12.10
N GLU A 24 7.20 2.61 13.37
CA GLU A 24 6.80 1.42 14.13
C GLU A 24 5.51 0.81 13.56
N ALA A 25 4.52 1.65 13.22
CA ALA A 25 3.29 1.19 12.59
C ALA A 25 3.57 0.45 11.27
N LEU A 26 4.42 1.02 10.42
CA LEU A 26 4.85 0.44 9.15
C LEU A 26 5.53 -0.92 9.37
N THR A 27 6.37 -1.04 10.39
CA THR A 27 7.03 -2.31 10.75
C THR A 27 6.00 -3.41 11.05
N TYR A 28 4.93 -3.09 11.79
CA TYR A 28 3.87 -4.06 12.08
C TYR A 28 3.01 -4.37 10.85
N TYR A 29 2.65 -3.38 10.04
CA TYR A 29 1.89 -3.63 8.79
C TYR A 29 2.68 -4.50 7.81
N LEU A 30 3.98 -4.27 7.64
CA LEU A 30 4.85 -5.11 6.81
C LEU A 30 4.94 -6.54 7.33
N ARG A 31 5.01 -6.75 8.64
CA ARG A 31 4.99 -8.10 9.24
C ARG A 31 3.65 -8.81 8.99
N ALA A 32 2.55 -8.07 9.03
CA ALA A 32 1.23 -8.61 8.70
C ALA A 32 1.16 -9.03 7.22
N LEU A 33 1.72 -8.23 6.30
CA LEU A 33 1.84 -8.58 4.88
C LEU A 33 2.74 -9.80 4.66
N GLU A 34 3.87 -9.90 5.37
CA GLU A 34 4.74 -11.08 5.29
C GLU A 34 3.98 -12.35 5.70
N THR A 35 3.20 -12.29 6.79
CA THR A 35 2.36 -13.40 7.25
C THR A 35 1.32 -13.80 6.19
N LEU A 36 0.67 -12.82 5.56
CA LEU A 36 -0.27 -13.05 4.47
C LEU A 36 0.41 -13.69 3.24
N ASN A 37 1.61 -13.25 2.88
CA ASN A 37 2.38 -13.79 1.75
C ASN A 37 2.86 -15.23 2.00
N ARG A 38 3.28 -15.55 3.22
CA ARG A 38 3.58 -16.93 3.63
C ARG A 38 2.32 -17.81 3.51
N TYR A 39 1.16 -17.29 3.91
CA TYR A 39 -0.11 -18.00 3.75
C TYR A 39 -0.47 -18.22 2.27
N ALA A 40 -0.31 -17.20 1.42
CA ALA A 40 -0.52 -17.32 -0.02
C ALA A 40 0.38 -18.41 -0.65
N SER A 41 1.60 -18.55 -0.16
CA SER A 41 2.60 -19.51 -0.64
C SER A 41 2.37 -20.95 -0.19
N SER A 42 1.47 -21.19 0.78
CA SER A 42 1.21 -22.52 1.35
C SER A 42 0.55 -23.53 0.39
N GLY A 43 0.18 -23.12 -0.83
CA GLY A 43 -0.52 -23.97 -1.81
C GLY A 43 -1.99 -24.25 -1.44
N ILE A 44 -2.50 -23.63 -0.37
CA ILE A 44 -3.90 -23.71 0.02
C ILE A 44 -4.74 -22.82 -0.90
N ARG A 45 -5.93 -23.30 -1.28
CA ARG A 45 -6.89 -22.48 -2.01
C ARG A 45 -7.36 -21.30 -1.15
N LEU A 46 -7.01 -20.09 -1.57
CA LEU A 46 -7.33 -18.84 -0.89
C LEU A 46 -8.81 -18.49 -1.03
N HIS A 47 -9.40 -17.97 0.04
CA HIS A 47 -10.80 -17.52 0.07
C HIS A 47 -10.90 -16.01 -0.20
N THR A 48 -12.09 -15.51 -0.56
CA THR A 48 -12.33 -14.07 -0.73
C THR A 48 -11.90 -13.24 0.48
N ASP A 49 -12.13 -13.74 1.70
CA ASP A 49 -11.68 -13.13 2.96
C ASP A 49 -10.15 -12.94 3.06
N PHE A 50 -9.37 -13.81 2.41
CA PHE A 50 -7.92 -13.67 2.36
C PHE A 50 -7.55 -12.49 1.47
N TYR A 51 -8.10 -12.45 0.25
CA TYR A 51 -7.83 -11.36 -0.69
C TYR A 51 -8.29 -10.00 -0.12
N ASP A 52 -9.45 -9.94 0.53
CA ASP A 52 -9.95 -8.73 1.19
C ASP A 52 -8.99 -8.29 2.32
N ALA A 53 -8.52 -9.23 3.16
CA ALA A 53 -7.53 -8.95 4.19
C ALA A 53 -6.17 -8.49 3.62
N PHE A 54 -5.73 -9.12 2.54
CA PHE A 54 -4.47 -8.80 1.86
C PHE A 54 -4.51 -7.39 1.27
N THR A 55 -5.51 -7.08 0.45
CA THR A 55 -5.65 -5.75 -0.16
C THR A 55 -5.79 -4.66 0.90
N TYR A 56 -6.45 -4.94 2.03
CA TYR A 56 -6.56 -3.99 3.13
C TYR A 56 -5.21 -3.74 3.83
N ALA A 57 -4.44 -4.80 4.10
CA ALA A 57 -3.11 -4.66 4.69
C ALA A 57 -2.14 -3.90 3.76
N VAL A 58 -2.23 -4.11 2.44
CA VAL A 58 -1.47 -3.34 1.46
C VAL A 58 -1.87 -1.86 1.50
N LYS A 59 -3.18 -1.57 1.51
CA LYS A 59 -3.70 -0.21 1.64
C LYS A 59 -3.18 0.47 2.91
N ASP A 60 -3.25 -0.17 4.08
CA ASP A 60 -2.79 0.46 5.33
C ASP A 60 -1.26 0.69 5.33
N THR A 61 -0.51 -0.21 4.69
CA THR A 61 0.94 -0.03 4.46
C THR A 61 1.21 1.18 3.58
N LEU A 62 0.54 1.29 2.42
CA LEU A 62 0.70 2.40 1.48
C LEU A 62 0.32 3.74 2.10
N GLU A 63 -0.79 3.81 2.83
CA GLU A 63 -1.20 5.03 3.53
C GLU A 63 -0.20 5.44 4.61
N THR A 64 0.36 4.47 5.34
CA THR A 64 1.38 4.77 6.36
C THR A 64 2.66 5.31 5.71
N VAL A 65 3.07 4.76 4.56
CA VAL A 65 4.23 5.29 3.82
C VAL A 65 3.95 6.69 3.29
N ALA A 66 2.74 6.97 2.79
CA ALA A 66 2.37 8.32 2.34
C ALA A 66 2.53 9.36 3.46
N VAL A 67 2.09 9.05 4.68
CA VAL A 67 2.28 9.95 5.83
C VAL A 67 3.77 10.11 6.18
N ILE A 68 4.57 9.05 6.09
CA ILE A 68 6.02 9.14 6.31
C ILE A 68 6.68 10.04 5.25
N PHE A 69 6.24 9.98 3.99
CA PHE A 69 6.75 10.87 2.94
C PHE A 69 6.47 12.34 3.26
N GLU A 70 5.26 12.64 3.74
CA GLU A 70 4.90 14.00 4.15
C GLU A 70 5.73 14.48 5.36
N GLU A 71 6.00 13.62 6.35
CA GLU A 71 6.77 14.00 7.55
C GLU A 71 8.29 14.04 7.33
N LYS A 72 8.79 13.38 6.29
CA LYS A 72 10.22 13.19 6.03
C LYS A 72 10.62 13.56 4.61
N ALA A 73 9.91 14.50 4.00
CA ALA A 73 10.19 14.95 2.64
C ALA A 73 11.64 15.47 2.52
N ASP A 74 12.15 16.10 3.58
CA ASP A 74 13.52 16.61 3.73
C ASP A 74 14.58 15.50 3.80
N GLU A 75 14.21 14.32 4.32
CA GLU A 75 15.06 13.11 4.35
C GLU A 75 14.95 12.29 3.04
N ILE A 76 15.29 12.87 1.88
CA ILE A 76 15.06 12.25 0.55
C ILE A 76 15.59 10.81 0.40
N ASN A 77 16.69 10.46 1.08
CA ASN A 77 17.23 9.10 1.05
C ASN A 77 16.32 8.08 1.74
N THR A 78 15.66 8.48 2.84
CA THR A 78 14.65 7.67 3.53
C THR A 78 13.45 7.46 2.62
N VAL A 79 12.95 8.53 2.01
CA VAL A 79 11.82 8.50 1.05
C VAL A 79 12.12 7.59 -0.13
N LYS A 80 13.29 7.73 -0.78
CA LYS A 80 13.73 6.87 -1.88
C LYS A 80 13.79 5.39 -1.51
N THR A 81 14.25 5.09 -0.31
CA THR A 81 14.35 3.69 0.17
C THR A 81 12.96 3.08 0.30
N LEU A 82 12.02 3.81 0.89
CA LEU A 82 10.62 3.39 1.02
C LEU A 82 9.88 3.36 -0.33
N TRP A 83 10.21 4.24 -1.27
CA TRP A 83 9.62 4.26 -2.60
C TRP A 83 9.83 2.94 -3.36
N GLN A 84 10.95 2.25 -3.15
CA GLN A 84 11.28 1.01 -3.87
C GLN A 84 10.20 -0.07 -3.75
N MET A 85 9.43 -0.10 -2.65
CA MET A 85 8.34 -1.07 -2.44
C MET A 85 6.99 -0.62 -3.00
N ILE A 86 6.76 0.68 -3.19
CA ILE A 86 5.44 1.25 -3.53
C ILE A 86 4.89 0.73 -4.87
N PRO A 87 5.66 0.75 -5.99
CA PRO A 87 5.14 0.27 -7.28
C PRO A 87 4.68 -1.19 -7.25
N GLY A 88 5.41 -2.04 -6.51
CA GLY A 88 5.07 -3.46 -6.32
C GLY A 88 3.75 -3.63 -5.57
N LEU A 89 3.63 -2.95 -4.43
CA LEU A 89 2.43 -2.98 -3.59
C LEU A 89 1.20 -2.42 -4.31
N VAL A 90 1.33 -1.29 -4.99
CA VAL A 90 0.23 -0.69 -5.78
C VAL A 90 -0.28 -1.67 -6.83
N ARG A 91 0.63 -2.29 -7.59
CA ARG A 91 0.27 -3.26 -8.62
C ARG A 91 -0.43 -4.48 -8.02
N GLU A 92 0.08 -5.03 -6.93
CA GLU A 92 -0.54 -6.16 -6.23
C GLU A 92 -1.93 -5.81 -5.68
N MET A 93 -2.10 -4.62 -5.10
CA MET A 93 -3.38 -4.12 -4.62
C MET A 93 -4.41 -4.04 -5.76
N GLU A 94 -4.02 -3.44 -6.88
CA GLU A 94 -4.87 -3.31 -8.08
C GLU A 94 -5.22 -4.66 -8.69
N GLU A 95 -4.25 -5.57 -8.84
CA GLU A 95 -4.47 -6.88 -9.44
C GLU A 95 -5.41 -7.73 -8.59
N VAL A 96 -5.12 -7.84 -7.29
CA VAL A 96 -5.96 -8.62 -6.36
C VAL A 96 -7.38 -8.05 -6.30
N TYR A 97 -7.51 -6.73 -6.24
CA TYR A 97 -8.83 -6.09 -6.24
C TYR A 97 -9.62 -6.41 -7.52
N ASN A 98 -9.03 -6.14 -8.69
CA ASN A 98 -9.71 -6.29 -9.97
C ASN A 98 -10.06 -7.75 -10.29
N ARG A 99 -9.18 -8.69 -9.93
CA ARG A 99 -9.32 -10.10 -10.26
C ARG A 99 -10.21 -10.86 -9.28
N GLU A 100 -10.02 -10.63 -7.97
CA GLU A 100 -10.60 -11.50 -6.94
C GLU A 100 -11.75 -10.83 -6.16
N LEU A 101 -11.82 -9.49 -6.13
CA LEU A 101 -12.70 -8.74 -5.21
C LEU A 101 -13.77 -7.87 -5.87
N LYS A 102 -13.52 -7.28 -7.04
CA LYS A 102 -14.39 -6.25 -7.67
C LYS A 102 -15.87 -6.62 -7.73
N ASP A 103 -16.19 -7.88 -8.04
CA ASP A 103 -17.56 -8.38 -8.18
C ASP A 103 -18.10 -9.09 -6.91
N LYS A 104 -17.32 -9.10 -5.83
CA LYS A 104 -17.69 -9.77 -4.58
C LYS A 104 -18.52 -8.86 -3.69
N ARG A 105 -19.41 -9.47 -2.91
CA ARG A 105 -20.21 -8.80 -1.88
C ARG A 105 -19.64 -9.11 -0.50
N ASN A 106 -19.95 -8.25 0.47
CA ASN A 106 -19.52 -8.39 1.87
C ASN A 106 -17.99 -8.36 2.07
N ILE A 107 -17.28 -7.64 1.21
CA ILE A 107 -15.86 -7.31 1.37
C ILE A 107 -15.73 -5.93 2.03
N ARG A 108 -14.64 -5.69 2.75
CA ARG A 108 -14.34 -4.40 3.38
C ARG A 108 -13.71 -3.44 2.40
N ILE A 109 -12.79 -3.93 1.56
CA ILE A 109 -12.15 -3.10 0.57
C ILE A 109 -13.15 -2.69 -0.52
N THR A 110 -13.16 -1.42 -0.88
CA THR A 110 -14.04 -0.86 -1.92
C THR A 110 -13.20 -0.10 -2.94
N LYS A 111 -13.76 0.15 -4.12
CA LYS A 111 -13.08 0.98 -5.14
C LYS A 111 -12.72 2.35 -4.58
N ASN A 112 -13.62 2.95 -3.79
CA ASN A 112 -13.40 4.25 -3.17
C ASN A 112 -12.20 4.22 -2.21
N LEU A 113 -12.05 3.16 -1.40
CA LEU A 113 -10.89 3.03 -0.51
C LEU A 113 -9.56 2.92 -1.28
N LEU A 114 -9.54 2.27 -2.45
CA LEU A 114 -8.36 2.25 -3.32
C LEU A 114 -8.08 3.65 -3.88
N GLN A 115 -9.13 4.35 -4.32
CA GLN A 115 -9.04 5.71 -4.84
C GLN A 115 -8.52 6.69 -3.79
N ASP A 116 -9.01 6.61 -2.55
CA ASP A 116 -8.54 7.42 -1.41
C ASP A 116 -7.06 7.14 -1.11
N CYS A 117 -6.63 5.88 -1.20
CA CYS A 117 -5.22 5.51 -1.03
C CYS A 117 -4.34 6.12 -2.14
N PHE A 118 -4.80 6.11 -3.39
CA PHE A 118 -4.10 6.78 -4.49
C PHE A 118 -4.07 8.30 -4.32
N ALA A 119 -5.14 8.92 -3.82
CA ALA A 119 -5.15 10.35 -3.53
C ALA A 119 -4.06 10.72 -2.52
N LYS A 120 -3.95 9.98 -1.40
CA LYS A 120 -2.91 10.18 -0.39
C LYS A 120 -1.49 9.99 -0.94
N LEU A 121 -1.28 8.97 -1.78
CA LEU A 121 0.02 8.77 -2.44
C LEU A 121 0.33 9.92 -3.39
N ALA A 122 -0.69 10.49 -4.05
CA ALA A 122 -0.51 11.66 -4.89
C ALA A 122 -0.10 12.88 -4.08
N ASP A 123 -0.83 13.18 -3.00
CA ASP A 123 -0.54 14.27 -2.07
C ASP A 123 0.92 14.16 -1.56
N ALA A 124 1.31 12.98 -1.09
CA ALA A 124 2.66 12.73 -0.59
C ALA A 124 3.75 12.89 -1.67
N CYS A 125 3.51 12.47 -2.91
CA CYS A 125 4.48 12.64 -4.00
C CYS A 125 4.62 14.11 -4.42
N GLU A 126 3.55 14.89 -4.33
CA GLU A 126 3.55 16.34 -4.58
C GLU A 126 4.40 17.04 -3.52
N VAL A 127 4.18 16.77 -2.23
CA VAL A 127 4.99 17.30 -1.12
C VAL A 127 6.47 16.97 -1.27
N VAL A 128 6.81 15.72 -1.63
CA VAL A 128 8.21 15.33 -1.88
C VAL A 128 8.81 16.07 -3.07
N SER A 129 8.04 16.28 -4.13
CA SER A 129 8.50 17.07 -5.28
C SER A 129 8.81 18.52 -4.89
N ASP A 130 7.93 19.13 -4.11
CA ASP A 130 8.06 20.53 -3.68
C ASP A 130 9.28 20.69 -2.77
N GLU A 131 9.46 19.81 -1.77
CA GLU A 131 10.62 19.85 -0.88
C GLU A 131 11.95 19.65 -1.63
N ILE A 132 12.02 18.70 -2.58
CA ILE A 132 13.22 18.53 -3.43
C ILE A 132 13.50 19.82 -4.20
N PHE A 133 12.46 20.52 -4.67
CA PHE A 133 12.65 21.77 -5.37
C PHE A 133 13.04 22.93 -4.43
N GLU A 134 12.50 23.00 -3.22
CA GLU A 134 12.87 24.01 -2.21
C GLU A 134 14.35 23.90 -1.82
N THR A 135 14.90 22.68 -1.69
CA THR A 135 16.34 22.49 -1.43
C THR A 135 17.23 23.11 -2.52
N LEU A 136 16.74 23.22 -3.76
CA LEU A 136 17.43 23.92 -4.84
C LEU A 136 17.53 25.42 -4.57
N GLU A 137 16.44 26.03 -4.09
CA GLU A 137 16.37 27.47 -3.85
C GLU A 137 17.29 27.90 -2.70
N ASP A 138 17.35 27.08 -1.65
CA ASP A 138 18.25 27.26 -0.51
C ASP A 138 19.72 27.18 -0.95
N GLU A 139 20.10 26.15 -1.71
CA GLU A 139 21.47 25.98 -2.21
C GLU A 139 21.90 27.10 -3.18
N VAL A 140 20.98 27.64 -3.98
CA VAL A 140 21.25 28.76 -4.90
C VAL A 140 21.52 30.06 -4.15
N SER A 141 20.85 30.28 -3.02
CA SER A 141 20.99 31.50 -2.23
C SER A 141 22.34 31.59 -1.49
N GLU A 142 22.92 30.45 -1.11
CA GLU A 142 24.16 30.40 -0.32
C GLU A 142 25.46 30.31 -1.17
N GLN A 143 25.38 29.89 -2.44
CA GLN A 143 26.56 29.62 -3.27
C GLN A 143 26.51 30.33 -4.63
N SER A 144 26.72 31.66 -4.63
CA SER A 144 26.88 32.48 -5.83
C SER A 144 28.26 32.33 -6.51
N SER A 145 28.76 31.10 -6.73
CA SER A 145 30.13 30.82 -7.19
C SER A 145 30.21 29.96 -8.46
N THR A 146 29.77 30.50 -9.61
CA THR A 146 30.22 30.31 -11.03
C THR A 146 30.94 29.03 -11.54
N ASN A 147 30.91 27.88 -10.87
CA ASN A 147 31.56 26.65 -11.32
C ASN A 147 30.55 25.70 -11.99
N GLY A 148 30.97 25.06 -13.09
CA GLY A 148 30.11 24.17 -13.90
C GLY A 148 29.63 22.88 -13.20
N GLU A 149 30.22 22.51 -12.05
CA GLU A 149 29.77 21.37 -11.24
C GLU A 149 28.41 21.65 -10.57
N ASP A 150 28.14 22.90 -10.19
CA ASP A 150 26.88 23.30 -9.55
C ASP A 150 25.70 23.18 -10.53
N GLN A 151 25.92 23.43 -11.81
CA GLN A 151 24.87 23.35 -12.83
C GLN A 151 24.39 21.92 -13.06
N GLN A 152 25.29 20.92 -12.99
CA GLN A 152 24.92 19.51 -13.13
C GLN A 152 24.13 19.02 -11.92
N SER A 153 24.47 19.46 -10.70
CA SER A 153 23.71 19.16 -9.49
C SER A 153 22.27 19.69 -9.58
N LYS A 154 22.13 20.98 -9.95
CA LYS A 154 20.82 21.64 -10.13
C LYS A 154 19.94 20.91 -11.15
N GLN A 155 20.52 20.50 -12.28
CA GLN A 155 19.80 19.71 -13.29
C GLN A 155 19.29 18.37 -12.73
N GLN A 156 20.09 17.68 -11.91
CA GLN A 156 19.69 16.42 -11.30
C GLN A 156 18.55 16.60 -10.29
N ILE A 157 18.62 17.62 -9.44
CA ILE A 157 17.58 17.94 -8.45
C ILE A 157 16.25 18.23 -9.16
N VAL A 158 16.25 19.09 -10.19
CA VAL A 158 15.03 19.41 -10.93
C VAL A 158 14.48 18.19 -11.67
N ALA A 159 15.34 17.39 -12.31
CA ALA A 159 14.90 16.15 -12.97
C ALA A 159 14.26 15.16 -11.98
N GLU A 160 14.74 15.14 -10.74
CA GLU A 160 14.16 14.32 -9.68
C GLU A 160 12.81 14.85 -9.21
N ALA A 161 12.67 16.16 -8.97
CA ALA A 161 11.39 16.78 -8.65
C ALA A 161 10.34 16.52 -9.75
N ILE A 162 10.73 16.66 -11.03
CA ILE A 162 9.88 16.32 -12.19
C ILE A 162 9.34 14.89 -12.09
N ALA A 163 10.20 13.92 -11.74
CA ALA A 163 9.80 12.52 -11.63
C ALA A 163 8.76 12.30 -10.49
N TRP A 164 8.96 12.94 -9.34
CA TRP A 164 8.01 12.90 -8.22
C TRP A 164 6.67 13.56 -8.55
N MET A 165 6.69 14.72 -9.20
CA MET A 165 5.47 15.38 -9.67
C MET A 165 4.72 14.52 -10.70
N GLN A 166 5.42 13.83 -11.61
CA GLN A 166 4.80 12.85 -12.51
C GLN A 166 4.15 11.69 -11.75
N HIS A 167 4.77 11.22 -10.67
CA HIS A 167 4.16 10.20 -9.80
C HIS A 167 2.88 10.73 -9.15
N ALA A 168 2.88 11.97 -8.65
CA ALA A 168 1.71 12.63 -8.08
C ALA A 168 0.55 12.68 -9.09
N ILE A 169 0.79 13.23 -10.29
CA ILE A 169 -0.21 13.32 -11.37
C ILE A 169 -0.79 11.94 -11.74
N ASN A 170 0.08 10.93 -11.86
CA ASN A 170 -0.36 9.58 -12.20
C ASN A 170 -1.26 8.97 -11.12
N PHE A 171 -0.95 9.19 -9.84
CA PHE A 171 -1.79 8.73 -8.74
C PHE A 171 -3.11 9.49 -8.65
N ARG A 172 -3.13 10.81 -8.88
CA ARG A 172 -4.39 11.59 -9.01
C ARG A 172 -5.30 11.02 -10.09
N LYS A 173 -4.76 10.71 -11.28
CA LYS A 173 -5.54 10.09 -12.36
C LYS A 173 -6.15 8.75 -11.92
N LYS A 174 -5.39 7.95 -11.15
CA LYS A 174 -5.89 6.67 -10.60
C LYS A 174 -6.93 6.85 -9.49
N SER A 175 -6.86 7.90 -8.68
CA SER A 175 -7.87 8.19 -7.66
C SER A 175 -9.24 8.55 -8.26
N SER A 176 -9.33 8.73 -9.58
CA SER A 176 -10.53 9.21 -10.28
C SER A 176 -11.00 10.59 -9.82
N GLN A 177 -10.15 11.31 -9.08
CA GLN A 177 -10.29 12.73 -8.85
C GLN A 177 -9.75 13.47 -10.07
N SER A 178 -10.33 14.62 -10.40
CA SER A 178 -9.72 15.52 -11.37
C SER A 178 -8.38 16.00 -10.82
N VAL A 179 -7.32 15.91 -11.61
CA VAL A 179 -6.04 16.52 -11.27
C VAL A 179 -6.26 18.03 -11.16
N GLU A 180 -5.90 18.59 -10.01
CA GLU A 180 -6.04 20.02 -9.74
C GLU A 180 -5.13 20.83 -10.66
N LEU A 181 -5.56 22.03 -11.04
CA LEU A 181 -4.79 22.88 -11.95
C LEU A 181 -3.42 23.25 -11.36
N SER A 182 -3.34 23.48 -10.06
CA SER A 182 -2.09 23.74 -9.32
C SER A 182 -1.04 22.65 -9.58
N CYS A 183 -1.40 21.38 -9.50
CA CYS A 183 -0.50 20.26 -9.76
C CYS A 183 0.00 20.23 -11.22
N HIS A 184 -0.86 20.57 -12.19
CA HIS A 184 -0.44 20.72 -13.58
C HIS A 184 0.53 21.89 -13.78
N LEU A 185 0.27 23.03 -13.13
CA LEU A 185 1.12 24.22 -13.22
C LEU A 185 2.47 23.99 -12.53
N GLY A 186 2.50 23.33 -11.36
CA GLY A 186 3.74 22.92 -10.70
C GLY A 186 4.61 22.04 -11.59
N TYR A 187 4.01 21.07 -12.30
CA TYR A 187 4.73 20.27 -13.29
C TYR A 187 5.31 21.09 -14.45
N LEU A 188 4.52 22.02 -15.00
CA LEU A 188 4.99 22.90 -16.08
C LEU A 188 6.09 23.86 -15.62
N ASN A 189 6.00 24.36 -14.38
CA ASN A 189 7.04 25.17 -13.76
C ASN A 189 8.35 24.37 -13.68
N LEU A 190 8.32 23.13 -13.17
CA LEU A 190 9.51 22.29 -13.08
C LEU A 190 10.16 22.02 -14.45
N LEU A 191 9.36 21.75 -15.49
CA LEU A 191 9.85 21.60 -16.86
C LEU A 191 10.48 22.89 -17.40
N GLU A 192 9.86 24.03 -17.11
CA GLU A 192 10.38 25.34 -17.49
C GLU A 192 11.72 25.63 -16.79
N GLN A 193 11.84 25.33 -15.49
CA GLN A 193 13.09 25.49 -14.75
C GLN A 193 14.18 24.58 -15.31
N HIS A 194 13.84 23.32 -15.62
CA HIS A 194 14.78 22.41 -16.26
C HIS A 194 15.26 22.94 -17.61
N TYR A 195 14.36 23.50 -18.42
CA TYR A 195 14.72 24.19 -19.67
C TYR A 195 15.65 25.38 -19.41
N LYS A 196 15.35 26.24 -18.42
CA LYS A 196 16.21 27.40 -18.07
C LYS A 196 17.64 26.95 -17.72
N TYR A 197 17.80 25.84 -17.01
CA TYR A 197 19.12 25.31 -16.62
C TYR A 197 19.88 24.56 -17.72
N THR A 198 19.19 23.93 -18.67
CA THR A 198 19.81 23.07 -19.68
C THR A 198 19.85 23.68 -21.08
N GLN A 199 18.93 24.61 -21.36
CA GLN A 199 18.57 25.06 -22.70
C GLN A 199 18.15 23.90 -23.63
N ASP A 200 17.67 22.78 -23.05
CA ASP A 200 17.23 21.61 -23.80
C ASP A 200 15.79 21.78 -24.30
N GLU A 201 15.65 22.04 -25.61
CA GLU A 201 14.34 22.20 -26.27
C GLU A 201 13.41 20.99 -26.13
N THR A 202 13.92 19.80 -25.76
CA THR A 202 13.06 18.64 -25.47
C THR A 202 12.08 18.92 -24.33
N MET A 203 12.46 19.75 -23.35
CA MET A 203 11.56 20.15 -22.26
C MET A 203 10.38 20.98 -22.77
N LEU A 204 10.61 21.89 -23.74
CA LEU A 204 9.53 22.68 -24.34
C LEU A 204 8.56 21.80 -25.14
N HIS A 205 9.08 20.77 -25.83
CA HIS A 205 8.25 19.78 -26.50
C HIS A 205 7.42 18.95 -25.51
N LEU A 206 7.98 18.59 -24.36
CA LEU A 206 7.24 17.92 -23.29
C LEU A 206 6.15 18.81 -22.70
N MET A 207 6.43 20.09 -22.47
CA MET A 207 5.43 21.07 -22.00
C MET A 207 4.28 21.21 -22.99
N GLU A 208 4.58 21.39 -24.29
CA GLU A 208 3.58 21.51 -25.34
C GLU A 208 2.70 20.25 -25.42
N ALA A 209 3.32 19.06 -25.52
CA ALA A 209 2.60 17.80 -25.57
C ALA A 209 1.72 17.60 -24.33
N TYR A 210 2.22 17.96 -23.15
CA TYR A 210 1.45 17.84 -21.91
C TYR A 210 0.24 18.80 -21.85
N ILE A 211 0.40 20.04 -22.30
CA ILE A 211 -0.69 21.03 -22.38
C ILE A 211 -1.80 20.52 -23.32
N GLU A 212 -1.42 19.92 -24.45
CA GLU A 212 -2.36 19.32 -25.41
C GLU A 212 -3.03 18.05 -24.84
N ASP A 213 -2.24 17.10 -24.33
CA ASP A 213 -2.74 15.81 -23.83
C ASP A 213 -3.72 15.96 -22.65
N GLU A 214 -3.45 16.89 -21.74
CA GLU A 214 -4.32 17.20 -20.61
C GLU A 214 -5.39 18.25 -20.92
N ALA A 215 -5.45 18.72 -22.17
CA ALA A 215 -6.37 19.76 -22.67
C ALA A 215 -6.44 20.98 -21.75
N LEU A 216 -5.29 21.47 -21.26
CA LEU A 216 -5.23 22.47 -20.20
C LEU A 216 -5.84 23.82 -20.63
N LEU A 217 -5.76 24.16 -21.92
CA LEU A 217 -6.37 25.38 -22.48
C LEU A 217 -7.90 25.31 -22.57
N ASP A 218 -8.48 24.11 -22.57
CA ASP A 218 -9.93 23.89 -22.62
C ASP A 218 -10.55 23.81 -21.22
N LYS A 219 -9.73 23.74 -20.15
CA LYS A 219 -10.21 23.72 -18.78
C LYS A 219 -10.77 25.09 -18.36
N GLU A 220 -11.85 25.06 -17.59
CA GLU A 220 -12.42 26.27 -17.01
C GLU A 220 -11.53 26.75 -15.84
N ILE A 221 -10.69 27.76 -16.10
CA ILE A 221 -9.80 28.35 -15.11
C ILE A 221 -10.46 29.59 -14.51
N THR A 222 -10.83 29.51 -13.23
CA THR A 222 -11.52 30.59 -12.51
C THR A 222 -10.55 31.63 -11.94
N LEU A 223 -9.33 31.23 -11.58
CA LEU A 223 -8.32 32.11 -10.98
C LEU A 223 -7.50 32.82 -12.08
N PRO A 224 -7.54 34.17 -12.17
CA PRO A 224 -6.84 34.92 -13.20
C PRO A 224 -5.32 34.66 -13.24
N LEU A 225 -4.67 34.57 -12.07
CA LEU A 225 -3.23 34.35 -11.97
C LEU A 225 -2.81 33.00 -12.57
N GLN A 226 -3.49 31.92 -12.22
CA GLN A 226 -3.24 30.59 -12.78
C GLN A 226 -3.44 30.54 -14.31
N LYS A 227 -4.40 31.32 -14.82
CA LYS A 227 -4.62 31.43 -16.27
C LYS A 227 -3.48 32.18 -16.96
N LEU A 228 -2.97 33.24 -16.34
CA LEU A 228 -1.79 33.95 -16.84
C LEU A 228 -0.54 33.09 -16.79
N GLU A 229 -0.37 32.30 -15.73
CA GLU A 229 0.72 31.33 -15.59
C GLU A 229 0.69 30.29 -16.72
N LEU A 230 -0.47 29.68 -17.00
CA LEU A 230 -0.60 28.76 -18.15
C LEU A 230 -0.24 29.44 -19.48
N PHE A 231 -0.70 30.68 -19.68
CA PHE A 231 -0.37 31.44 -20.88
C PHE A 231 1.12 31.79 -20.97
N SER A 232 1.80 31.99 -19.85
CA SER A 232 3.25 32.23 -19.83
C SER A 232 4.03 31.06 -20.44
N TYR A 233 3.62 29.82 -20.13
CA TYR A 233 4.21 28.61 -20.71
C TYR A 233 3.96 28.51 -22.22
N VAL A 234 2.72 28.75 -22.65
CA VAL A 234 2.34 28.71 -24.08
C VAL A 234 3.07 29.78 -24.88
N ILE A 235 3.14 31.01 -24.36
CA ILE A 235 3.87 32.11 -25.01
C ILE A 235 5.35 31.77 -25.12
N ARG A 236 5.96 31.21 -24.07
CA ARG A 236 7.37 30.79 -24.10
C ARG A 236 7.62 29.76 -25.20
N ILE A 237 6.79 28.72 -25.30
CA ILE A 237 6.87 27.71 -26.37
C ILE A 237 6.76 28.38 -27.75
N ALA A 238 5.77 29.26 -27.92
CA ALA A 238 5.51 29.95 -29.19
C ALA A 238 6.68 30.88 -29.60
N ILE A 239 7.29 31.61 -28.66
CA ILE A 239 8.44 32.48 -28.94
C ILE A 239 9.63 31.68 -29.45
N VAL A 240 9.98 30.58 -28.77
CA VAL A 240 11.10 29.72 -29.16
C VAL A 240 10.85 29.08 -30.52
N LYS A 241 9.60 28.72 -30.82
CA LYS A 241 9.20 28.15 -32.12
C LYS A 241 8.90 29.18 -33.21
N HIS A 242 9.09 30.48 -32.94
CA HIS A 242 8.78 31.57 -33.88
C HIS A 242 7.31 31.58 -34.37
N GLN A 243 6.37 31.23 -33.50
CA GLN A 243 4.93 31.27 -33.77
C GLN A 243 4.33 32.63 -33.39
N ASN A 244 3.16 32.96 -33.95
CA ASN A 244 2.47 34.22 -33.63
C ASN A 244 1.86 34.18 -32.21
N ILE A 245 2.24 35.12 -31.35
CA ILE A 245 1.77 35.26 -29.97
C ILE A 245 0.67 36.31 -29.77
N GLU A 246 0.27 37.06 -30.81
CA GLU A 246 -0.65 38.21 -30.70
C GLU A 246 -1.97 37.87 -30.03
N ALA A 247 -2.56 36.71 -30.35
CA ALA A 247 -3.82 36.27 -29.76
C ALA A 247 -3.68 35.98 -28.25
N PHE A 248 -2.56 35.37 -27.85
CA PHE A 248 -2.26 35.10 -26.44
C PHE A 248 -1.94 36.40 -25.68
N ALA A 249 -1.16 37.30 -26.28
CA ALA A 249 -0.84 38.60 -25.70
C ALA A 249 -2.10 39.45 -25.47
N ALA A 250 -3.02 39.48 -26.43
CA ALA A 250 -4.31 40.16 -26.27
C ALA A 250 -5.12 39.54 -25.11
N SER A 251 -5.19 38.22 -25.05
CA SER A 251 -5.88 37.51 -23.97
C SER A 251 -5.27 37.79 -22.59
N CYS A 252 -3.93 37.86 -22.50
CA CYS A 252 -3.24 38.25 -21.28
C CYS A 252 -3.59 39.68 -20.84
N GLN A 253 -3.66 40.64 -21.77
CA GLN A 253 -4.03 42.03 -21.48
C GLN A 253 -5.47 42.16 -20.97
N GLU A 254 -6.37 41.28 -21.39
CA GLU A 254 -7.74 41.22 -20.88
C GLU A 254 -7.83 40.63 -19.47
N ILE A 255 -6.98 39.65 -19.14
CA ILE A 255 -6.99 38.95 -17.84
C ILE A 255 -6.24 39.74 -16.78
N TYR A 256 -5.14 40.43 -17.13
CA TYR A 256 -4.29 41.15 -16.19
C TYR A 256 -5.03 42.10 -15.22
N PRO A 257 -6.02 42.91 -15.66
CA PRO A 257 -6.78 43.78 -14.76
C PRO A 257 -7.63 43.04 -13.72
N LEU A 258 -7.92 41.75 -13.95
CA LEU A 258 -8.71 40.90 -13.06
C LEU A 258 -7.87 40.28 -11.94
N VAL A 259 -6.54 40.38 -12.01
CA VAL A 259 -5.63 39.86 -10.99
C VAL A 259 -5.72 40.75 -9.73
N PRO A 260 -5.90 40.16 -8.53
CA PRO A 260 -5.85 40.87 -7.25
C PRO A 260 -4.59 41.71 -7.10
N GLU A 261 -4.66 42.86 -6.42
CA GLU A 261 -3.50 43.74 -6.29
C GLU A 261 -2.33 43.09 -5.54
N GLU A 262 -2.64 42.23 -4.56
CA GLU A 262 -1.65 41.43 -3.82
C GLU A 262 -0.83 40.47 -4.69
N ASP A 263 -1.37 40.02 -5.84
CA ASP A 263 -0.73 39.05 -6.73
C ASP A 263 0.04 39.71 -7.88
N ARG A 264 -0.06 41.05 -8.04
CA ARG A 264 0.51 41.78 -9.18
C ARG A 264 2.03 41.80 -9.21
N ASP A 265 2.65 41.62 -8.05
CA ASP A 265 4.11 41.59 -7.89
C ASP A 265 4.69 40.18 -8.11
N SER A 266 3.87 39.21 -8.56
CA SER A 266 4.35 37.86 -8.86
C SER A 266 5.38 37.84 -9.99
N GLN A 267 6.38 36.96 -9.86
CA GLN A 267 7.42 36.77 -10.88
C GLN A 267 6.82 36.36 -12.24
N ILE A 268 5.72 35.61 -12.23
CA ILE A 268 4.99 35.17 -13.43
C ILE A 268 4.54 36.36 -14.27
N ILE A 269 3.99 37.39 -13.63
CA ILE A 269 3.53 38.61 -14.32
C ILE A 269 4.72 39.35 -14.92
N THR A 270 5.82 39.45 -14.17
CA THR A 270 7.04 40.11 -14.64
C THR A 270 7.61 39.39 -15.88
N ASP A 271 7.71 38.07 -15.82
CA ASP A 271 8.18 37.24 -16.95
C ASP A 271 7.26 37.39 -18.16
N LEU A 272 5.94 37.36 -17.96
CA LEU A 272 4.94 37.48 -19.03
C LEU A 272 4.98 38.86 -19.71
N LEU A 273 5.13 39.95 -18.94
CA LEU A 273 5.29 41.30 -19.49
C LEU A 273 6.57 41.42 -20.31
N ASN A 274 7.67 40.81 -19.85
CA ASN A 274 8.92 40.76 -20.60
C ASN A 274 8.74 40.00 -21.93
N PHE A 275 8.02 38.86 -21.93
CA PHE A 275 7.73 38.12 -23.16
C PHE A 275 6.89 38.88 -24.17
N ILE A 276 5.87 39.60 -23.70
CA ILE A 276 5.02 40.42 -24.57
C ILE A 276 5.81 41.61 -25.14
N GLN A 277 6.75 42.19 -24.38
CA GLN A 277 7.61 43.27 -24.85
C GLN A 277 8.72 42.82 -25.82
N LEU A 278 9.14 41.55 -25.76
CA LEU A 278 10.13 40.95 -26.66
C LEU A 278 9.62 40.76 -28.10
N GLN A 279 8.38 41.14 -28.40
CA GLN A 279 7.89 41.19 -29.77
C GLN A 279 8.81 42.11 -30.61
N PRO A 280 9.42 41.63 -31.70
CA PRO A 280 10.03 42.53 -32.65
C PRO A 280 8.92 43.47 -33.11
N SER A 281 9.14 44.77 -32.96
CA SER A 281 8.30 45.78 -33.60
C SER A 281 8.40 45.56 -35.12
N LEU A 282 7.56 44.66 -35.64
CA LEU A 282 7.25 44.49 -37.06
C LEU A 282 6.40 45.70 -37.50
N HIS A 283 6.95 46.88 -37.30
CA HIS A 283 6.45 48.16 -37.75
C HIS A 283 7.62 49.07 -38.10
N VAL A 284 8.44 48.61 -39.06
CA VAL A 284 9.17 49.52 -39.94
C VAL A 284 8.36 49.67 -41.21
N GLN A 285 7.65 50.80 -41.26
CA GLN A 285 7.51 51.69 -42.41
C GLN A 285 7.94 51.10 -43.77
N GLU A 286 6.97 50.72 -44.59
CA GLU A 286 7.11 50.93 -46.03
C GLU A 286 6.89 52.42 -46.34
N ALA A 287 7.97 53.19 -46.31
CA ALA A 287 8.16 54.34 -47.20
C ALA A 287 9.65 54.74 -47.26
N SER A 288 10.37 54.04 -48.14
CA SER A 288 11.51 54.53 -48.95
C SER A 288 12.69 55.23 -48.26
N GLY A 289 13.88 54.62 -48.39
CA GLY A 289 15.12 55.39 -48.53
C GLY A 289 16.40 54.72 -48.03
N VAL A 290 16.99 53.87 -48.87
CA VAL A 290 18.45 53.69 -49.09
C VAL A 290 19.38 53.82 -47.87
N SER A 291 19.98 52.70 -47.45
CA SER A 291 21.44 52.56 -47.40
C SER A 291 21.86 51.16 -46.95
N ASP A 292 22.84 50.60 -47.67
CA ASP A 292 23.59 49.39 -47.36
C ASP A 292 24.10 49.36 -45.90
N TYR A 293 23.95 48.22 -45.21
CA TYR A 293 24.94 47.77 -44.22
C TYR A 293 24.82 46.26 -43.97
N GLU A 294 25.96 45.58 -44.07
CA GLU A 294 26.19 44.18 -43.72
C GLU A 294 26.08 43.96 -42.20
N GLY A 295 25.71 42.74 -41.80
CA GLY A 295 26.00 42.21 -40.44
C GLY A 295 24.83 41.47 -39.78
N SER A 296 24.60 40.23 -40.18
CA SER A 296 23.72 39.28 -39.49
C SER A 296 24.54 38.54 -38.41
N ASP A 297 24.46 38.98 -37.15
CA ASP A 297 25.03 38.24 -36.00
C ASP A 297 24.38 38.61 -34.63
N THR A 298 23.13 39.07 -34.62
CA THR A 298 22.51 39.70 -33.42
C THR A 298 21.47 38.87 -32.67
N LEU A 299 21.10 37.66 -33.12
CA LEU A 299 20.00 36.91 -32.50
C LEU A 299 20.42 36.07 -31.27
N THR A 300 21.70 35.70 -31.15
CA THR A 300 22.19 34.88 -30.03
C THR A 300 22.46 35.69 -28.75
N LYS A 301 22.65 37.01 -28.86
CA LYS A 301 22.98 37.88 -27.72
C LYS A 301 21.78 38.36 -26.89
N ALA A 302 20.57 38.34 -27.47
CA ALA A 302 19.36 38.79 -26.77
C ALA A 302 18.89 37.79 -25.71
N LEU A 303 19.17 36.49 -25.89
CA LEU A 303 18.89 35.44 -24.90
C LEU A 303 19.90 35.41 -23.74
N GLU A 304 21.16 35.82 -23.96
CA GLU A 304 22.16 35.93 -22.88
C GLU A 304 21.93 37.14 -21.95
N THR A 305 21.28 38.21 -22.45
CA THR A 305 21.14 39.47 -21.70
C THR A 305 20.04 39.42 -20.64
N THR A 306 19.01 38.58 -20.82
CA THR A 306 17.94 38.39 -19.82
C THR A 306 18.35 37.44 -18.69
N ALA A 307 19.31 36.54 -18.92
CA ALA A 307 19.87 35.67 -17.88
C ALA A 307 20.84 36.38 -16.92
N SER A 308 21.28 37.61 -17.23
CA SER A 308 22.32 38.33 -16.47
C SER A 308 21.84 39.62 -15.76
N MET A 309 20.54 39.94 -15.79
CA MET A 309 19.97 41.17 -15.19
C MET A 309 18.91 40.90 -14.10
N VAL A 310 19.19 39.97 -13.18
CA VAL A 310 18.46 39.87 -11.91
C VAL A 310 19.46 39.79 -10.76
N MET A 311 20.04 40.93 -10.39
CA MET A 311 20.70 41.14 -9.10
C MET A 311 20.96 42.65 -8.99
N MET A 312 20.05 43.39 -8.38
CA MET A 312 20.30 44.64 -7.63
C MET A 312 18.96 45.14 -7.07
N SER A 313 18.62 44.74 -5.85
CA SER A 313 17.69 45.50 -5.00
C SER A 313 18.49 46.35 -4.02
N PRO A 314 18.08 47.59 -3.72
CA PRO A 314 18.78 48.45 -2.78
C PRO A 314 18.37 48.12 -1.33
N GLU A 315 19.36 48.13 -0.45
CA GLU A 315 19.24 48.03 1.00
C GLU A 315 18.30 49.12 1.55
N ILE A 316 17.32 48.73 2.36
CA ILE A 316 16.58 49.62 3.26
C ILE A 316 16.83 49.13 4.68
N GLU A 317 17.66 49.89 5.40
CA GLU A 317 17.74 49.88 6.86
C GLU A 317 16.45 50.47 7.43
N GLU A 318 15.70 49.70 8.23
CA GLU A 318 14.84 50.28 9.28
C GLU A 318 14.95 49.47 10.58
N ASP A 319 15.59 50.11 11.56
CA ASP A 319 15.37 49.94 12.99
C ASP A 319 13.87 50.04 13.32
N ILE A 320 13.31 49.11 14.12
CA ILE A 320 12.29 49.39 15.14
C ILE A 320 12.23 48.24 16.17
N GLN A 321 12.79 48.55 17.34
CA GLN A 321 12.29 48.34 18.71
C GLN A 321 11.44 47.11 19.07
N SER A 322 12.03 46.36 20.00
CA SER A 322 11.42 45.50 21.02
C SER A 322 10.04 45.93 21.53
N MET A 323 9.10 44.98 21.57
CA MET A 323 8.06 44.96 22.59
C MET A 323 7.89 43.57 23.20
N ASP A 324 8.25 43.53 24.47
CA ASP A 324 8.02 42.51 25.48
C ASP A 324 6.52 42.46 25.85
N TYR A 325 5.91 41.27 25.78
CA TYR A 325 4.65 40.97 26.46
C TYR A 325 4.67 39.53 26.99
N GLY A 326 5.10 39.39 28.24
CA GLY A 326 4.18 39.11 29.33
C GLY A 326 3.45 37.76 29.32
N SER A 327 4.05 36.78 29.99
CA SER A 327 3.41 35.58 30.51
C SER A 327 2.29 35.89 31.51
N ILE A 328 1.12 35.25 31.39
CA ILE A 328 0.26 34.90 32.55
C ILE A 328 -0.41 33.53 32.30
N PRO A 329 -0.45 32.64 33.31
CA PRO A 329 -1.02 31.29 33.24
C PRO A 329 -2.50 31.26 33.69
N ALA A 330 -3.24 30.21 33.31
CA ALA A 330 -4.39 29.75 34.11
C ALA A 330 -4.83 28.33 33.72
N ASP A 331 -4.91 27.49 34.74
CA ASP A 331 -5.58 26.21 34.80
C ASP A 331 -7.04 26.27 34.34
N ILE A 332 -7.50 25.21 33.65
CA ILE A 332 -8.91 24.79 33.66
C ILE A 332 -8.96 23.26 33.75
N PRO A 333 -9.65 22.68 34.77
CA PRO A 333 -9.90 21.26 34.89
C PRO A 333 -11.23 20.86 34.24
N GLU A 334 -11.55 19.57 34.34
CA GLU A 334 -12.88 18.96 34.26
C GLU A 334 -13.37 18.36 32.92
N SER A 335 -13.29 17.02 32.90
CA SER A 335 -14.40 16.09 32.65
C SER A 335 -15.27 16.26 31.40
N LEU A 336 -15.12 15.32 30.46
CA LEU A 336 -16.18 14.97 29.52
C LEU A 336 -16.60 13.51 29.74
N GLU A 337 -17.73 13.36 30.42
CA GLU A 337 -18.58 12.17 30.38
C GLU A 337 -19.06 11.94 28.94
N ILE A 338 -18.80 10.75 28.42
CA ILE A 338 -19.28 10.32 27.11
C ILE A 338 -20.75 9.90 27.26
N CYS A 339 -21.65 10.73 26.72
CA CYS A 339 -23.06 10.43 26.52
C CYS A 339 -23.23 9.19 25.64
N SER A 340 -24.03 8.26 26.15
CA SER A 340 -24.52 7.08 25.45
C SER A 340 -25.72 7.45 24.58
N PHE A 341 -25.63 7.23 23.26
CA PHE A 341 -26.77 7.37 22.36
C PHE A 341 -27.44 6.01 22.11
N GLU A 342 -28.67 5.90 22.60
CA GLU A 342 -29.64 4.85 22.30
C GLU A 342 -30.02 4.90 20.82
N ARG A 343 -29.92 3.76 20.11
CA ARG A 343 -30.49 3.60 18.76
C ARG A 343 -31.94 3.14 18.89
N THR A 344 -32.87 4.05 18.62
CA THR A 344 -34.25 3.71 18.27
C THR A 344 -34.32 3.29 16.79
N SER A 345 -34.95 2.13 16.56
CA SER A 345 -35.25 1.62 15.22
C SER A 345 -36.59 2.19 14.73
N PRO A 346 -36.79 2.37 13.41
CA PRO A 346 -38.13 2.31 12.85
C PRO A 346 -38.28 1.20 11.80
N VAL A 347 -39.16 0.26 12.16
CA VAL A 347 -40.29 -0.29 11.40
C VAL A 347 -40.33 0.00 9.89
N ALA A 348 -40.37 -1.10 9.12
CA ALA A 348 -40.69 -1.14 7.69
C ALA A 348 -42.20 -0.97 7.41
N PRO A 349 -42.57 -0.62 6.17
CA PRO A 349 -43.70 -1.31 5.56
C PRO A 349 -43.42 -1.82 4.14
N SER A 350 -44.16 -2.88 3.82
CA SER A 350 -44.09 -3.69 2.62
C SER A 350 -44.86 -3.09 1.44
N GLY A 351 -44.39 -3.41 0.22
CA GLY A 351 -45.25 -3.76 -0.92
C GLY A 351 -45.44 -2.71 -2.01
N SER A 352 -45.00 -3.03 -3.23
CA SER A 352 -45.90 -3.24 -4.38
C SER A 352 -45.12 -3.53 -5.68
N VAL A 353 -45.88 -4.06 -6.64
CA VAL A 353 -45.52 -4.80 -7.85
C VAL A 353 -45.17 -3.86 -9.04
N SER A 354 -44.21 -4.30 -9.87
CA SER A 354 -43.95 -4.10 -11.32
C SER A 354 -44.83 -3.10 -12.14
N PRO A 355 -44.31 -2.46 -13.24
CA PRO A 355 -43.69 -3.16 -14.37
C PRO A 355 -42.51 -2.46 -15.10
N GLN A 356 -41.77 -3.29 -15.86
CA GLN A 356 -40.89 -2.94 -16.99
C GLN A 356 -41.58 -2.01 -18.01
N PRO A 357 -40.86 -1.18 -18.81
CA PRO A 357 -40.18 -1.67 -20.04
C PRO A 357 -38.96 -0.87 -20.56
N HIS A 358 -38.40 -1.43 -21.64
CA HIS A 358 -37.58 -0.83 -22.70
C HIS A 358 -36.06 -1.08 -22.72
N ASN A 359 -35.74 -2.06 -23.58
CA ASN A 359 -34.50 -2.23 -24.32
C ASN A 359 -34.05 -0.91 -24.96
N PHE A 360 -32.78 -0.56 -24.74
CA PHE A 360 -32.02 0.26 -25.68
C PHE A 360 -30.77 -0.49 -26.12
N PHE A 361 -30.66 -0.57 -27.44
CA PHE A 361 -29.62 -1.17 -28.25
C PHE A 361 -28.73 -0.02 -28.74
N VAL A 362 -27.45 0.03 -28.38
CA VAL A 362 -26.41 0.82 -29.07
C VAL A 362 -25.02 0.22 -28.75
N PRO A 363 -23.98 0.44 -29.57
CA PRO A 363 -23.29 -0.65 -30.24
C PRO A 363 -21.84 -0.80 -29.75
N SER A 364 -21.26 -1.94 -30.09
CA SER A 364 -19.84 -2.23 -29.96
C SER A 364 -19.01 -1.22 -30.76
N CYS A 365 -18.21 -0.40 -30.07
CA CYS A 365 -17.08 0.30 -30.66
C CYS A 365 -15.80 -0.46 -30.34
N SER A 366 -15.22 -1.03 -31.40
CA SER A 366 -13.82 -1.39 -31.51
C SER A 366 -12.96 -0.12 -31.63
N SER A 367 -11.91 -0.01 -30.82
CA SER A 367 -10.79 0.92 -31.01
C SER A 367 -9.52 0.15 -30.65
N GLU A 368 -8.82 -0.41 -31.63
CA GLU A 368 -7.65 0.23 -32.28
C GLU A 368 -6.62 0.72 -31.25
N GLU A 369 -5.73 -0.22 -30.89
CA GLU A 369 -4.48 0.03 -30.20
C GLU A 369 -3.45 0.61 -31.19
N ASN A 370 -3.13 1.90 -31.07
CA ASN A 370 -1.87 2.50 -31.53
C ASN A 370 -1.13 2.92 -30.25
N ARG A 371 -0.11 2.18 -29.80
CA ARG A 371 1.31 2.33 -30.16
C ARG A 371 1.84 3.76 -30.00
N LEU A 372 2.38 4.05 -28.82
CA LEU A 372 3.60 4.86 -28.68
C LEU A 372 4.52 4.19 -27.67
N SER A 373 5.79 4.08 -28.06
CA SER A 373 6.83 3.26 -27.47
C SER A 373 8.14 4.04 -27.46
N PHE A 374 8.59 4.50 -26.29
CA PHE A 374 9.94 4.99 -25.98
C PHE A 374 10.06 4.86 -24.44
N PHE A 375 11.00 4.18 -23.78
CA PHE A 375 12.36 3.72 -24.07
C PHE A 375 12.57 2.29 -23.53
N ASN A 376 13.38 1.49 -24.24
CA ASN A 376 14.04 0.28 -23.74
C ASN A 376 15.44 0.66 -23.22
N PRO A 377 15.95 -0.07 -22.22
CA PRO A 377 17.33 -0.52 -22.31
C PRO A 377 17.45 -2.05 -22.20
N VAL A 378 18.10 -2.59 -23.22
CA VAL A 378 18.94 -3.81 -23.26
C VAL A 378 18.80 -4.79 -22.09
N SER A 379 18.08 -5.89 -22.33
CA SER A 379 18.39 -7.19 -21.69
C SER A 379 19.56 -7.86 -22.43
N PRO A 380 20.29 -8.76 -21.77
CA PRO A 380 19.91 -10.15 -22.02
C PRO A 380 19.97 -11.10 -20.80
N THR A 381 19.00 -12.01 -20.83
CA THR A 381 19.08 -13.46 -20.51
C THR A 381 19.01 -13.98 -19.07
N THR A 382 18.00 -14.85 -18.92
CA THR A 382 17.86 -16.06 -18.08
C THR A 382 17.28 -15.93 -16.67
N GLY A 383 15.94 -15.96 -16.65
CA GLY A 383 15.06 -16.65 -15.70
C GLY A 383 15.60 -17.00 -14.30
N GLN A 384 15.32 -16.12 -13.35
CA GLN A 384 14.93 -16.46 -11.98
C GLN A 384 13.94 -15.38 -11.52
N GLN A 385 12.79 -15.78 -10.99
CA GLN A 385 11.86 -14.86 -10.35
C GLN A 385 12.55 -14.29 -9.10
N ALA A 386 12.96 -13.02 -9.19
CA ALA A 386 13.51 -12.29 -8.05
C ALA A 386 12.38 -11.99 -7.05
N GLN A 387 12.48 -12.57 -5.86
CA GLN A 387 11.73 -12.11 -4.69
C GLN A 387 12.31 -10.76 -4.26
N PRO A 388 11.48 -9.78 -3.84
CA PRO A 388 11.97 -8.51 -3.33
C PRO A 388 12.78 -8.75 -2.04
N ILE A 389 14.03 -8.26 -2.03
CA ILE A 389 14.91 -8.30 -0.86
C ILE A 389 14.47 -7.16 0.06
N LEU A 390 13.86 -7.50 1.20
CA LEU A 390 13.58 -6.55 2.28
C LEU A 390 14.88 -6.17 3.01
N PRO A 391 14.98 -4.94 3.56
CA PRO A 391 16.16 -4.50 4.32
C PRO A 391 16.39 -5.39 5.55
N ILE A 392 17.65 -5.81 5.70
CA ILE A 392 18.13 -6.72 6.75
C ILE A 392 18.27 -5.92 8.06
N TYR A 393 17.37 -6.16 9.01
CA TYR A 393 17.46 -5.67 10.39
C TYR A 393 18.33 -6.59 11.27
N PRO A 394 18.91 -6.09 12.38
CA PRO A 394 20.02 -6.74 13.06
C PRO A 394 19.66 -8.13 13.63
N THR A 395 20.67 -9.00 13.52
CA THR A 395 20.64 -10.43 13.78
C THR A 395 20.21 -10.77 15.21
N VAL A 396 18.96 -11.21 15.34
CA VAL A 396 18.48 -11.93 16.53
C VAL A 396 19.15 -13.30 16.55
N GLN A 397 19.48 -13.80 17.75
CA GLN A 397 20.02 -15.15 17.99
C GLN A 397 19.24 -16.23 17.22
N PRO A 398 19.84 -17.41 16.93
CA PRO A 398 19.16 -18.49 16.23
C PRO A 398 18.01 -19.06 17.09
N THR A 399 16.89 -18.35 17.10
CA THR A 399 15.59 -18.87 17.51
C THR A 399 15.23 -19.94 16.50
N VAL A 400 14.98 -21.15 17.00
CA VAL A 400 14.37 -22.23 16.21
C VAL A 400 13.22 -21.61 15.42
N GLU A 401 13.32 -21.64 14.09
CA GLU A 401 12.27 -21.07 13.25
C GLU A 401 10.94 -21.76 13.60
N LEU A 402 9.87 -20.99 13.81
CA LEU A 402 8.59 -21.56 14.20
C LEU A 402 8.08 -22.61 13.19
N SER A 403 8.46 -22.46 11.92
CA SER A 403 8.23 -23.43 10.84
C SER A 403 8.78 -24.82 11.16
N HIS A 404 9.93 -24.92 11.83
CA HIS A 404 10.55 -26.20 12.21
C HIS A 404 9.73 -26.93 13.27
N LEU A 405 9.11 -26.21 14.20
CA LEU A 405 8.23 -26.79 15.21
C LEU A 405 6.95 -27.34 14.58
N SER A 406 6.39 -26.62 13.61
CA SER A 406 5.22 -27.06 12.86
C SER A 406 5.50 -28.29 12.00
N ASP A 407 6.62 -28.28 11.27
CA ASP A 407 7.10 -29.43 10.48
C ASP A 407 7.28 -30.67 11.37
N ALA A 408 7.93 -30.49 12.53
CA ALA A 408 8.13 -31.57 13.49
C ALA A 408 6.81 -32.11 14.05
N LEU A 409 5.84 -31.24 14.37
CA LEU A 409 4.51 -31.67 14.81
C LEU A 409 3.82 -32.50 13.72
N ILE A 410 3.84 -32.02 12.47
CA ILE A 410 3.23 -32.72 11.33
C ILE A 410 3.90 -34.08 11.12
N ALA A 411 5.23 -34.15 11.18
CA ALA A 411 5.98 -35.40 11.07
C ALA A 411 5.60 -36.39 12.19
N GLY A 412 5.53 -35.91 13.43
CA GLY A 412 5.09 -36.71 14.57
C GLY A 412 3.67 -37.27 14.39
N LEU A 413 2.71 -36.43 14.00
CA LEU A 413 1.34 -36.88 13.73
C LEU A 413 1.29 -37.89 12.59
N ASN A 414 2.13 -37.74 11.57
CA ASN A 414 2.20 -38.67 10.45
C ASN A 414 2.75 -40.04 10.84
N SER A 415 3.65 -40.11 11.83
CA SER A 415 4.21 -41.40 12.28
C SER A 415 3.17 -42.31 12.93
N ILE A 416 2.11 -41.73 13.50
CA ILE A 416 1.03 -42.48 14.16
C ILE A 416 -0.21 -42.68 13.28
N ILE A 417 -0.22 -42.19 12.04
CA ILE A 417 -1.32 -42.37 11.10
C ILE A 417 -1.02 -43.57 10.19
N PRO A 418 -1.90 -44.58 10.14
CA PRO A 418 -1.68 -45.73 9.26
C PRO A 418 -1.73 -45.32 7.77
N LYS A 419 -1.02 -46.06 6.92
CA LYS A 419 -0.95 -45.82 5.46
C LYS A 419 -2.33 -45.72 4.80
N GLU A 420 -3.28 -46.52 5.27
CA GLU A 420 -4.70 -46.41 4.91
C GLU A 420 -5.46 -45.83 6.11
N PRO A 421 -5.66 -44.50 6.16
CA PRO A 421 -6.23 -43.86 7.32
C PRO A 421 -7.72 -44.17 7.46
N VAL A 422 -8.11 -44.62 8.65
CA VAL A 422 -9.52 -44.77 9.01
C VAL A 422 -10.08 -43.38 9.35
N PRO A 423 -11.11 -42.86 8.67
CA PRO A 423 -11.64 -41.51 8.92
C PRO A 423 -11.99 -41.25 10.38
N LYS A 424 -12.56 -42.24 11.06
CA LYS A 424 -12.87 -42.18 12.49
C LYS A 424 -11.64 -41.97 13.37
N TYR A 425 -10.51 -42.56 13.02
CA TYR A 425 -9.27 -42.37 13.77
C TYR A 425 -8.72 -40.95 13.59
N LEU A 426 -8.75 -40.41 12.37
CA LEU A 426 -8.35 -39.02 12.08
C LEU A 426 -9.25 -38.00 12.79
N ALA A 427 -10.56 -38.21 12.74
CA ALA A 427 -11.55 -37.39 13.44
C ALA A 427 -11.31 -37.40 14.96
N ASN A 428 -11.08 -38.58 15.55
CA ASN A 428 -10.76 -38.71 16.97
C ASN A 428 -9.43 -38.00 17.33
N LEU A 429 -8.42 -38.09 16.47
CA LEU A 429 -7.12 -37.44 16.69
C LEU A 429 -7.26 -35.92 16.69
N LEU A 430 -7.94 -35.33 15.70
CA LEU A 430 -8.27 -33.89 15.69
C LEU A 430 -9.11 -33.48 16.89
N SER A 431 -10.06 -34.32 17.31
CA SER A 431 -10.88 -34.04 18.49
C SER A 431 -10.05 -33.95 19.77
N LEU A 432 -9.01 -34.79 19.92
CA LEU A 432 -8.09 -34.69 21.04
C LEU A 432 -7.22 -33.43 20.96
N THR A 433 -6.76 -33.06 19.76
CA THR A 433 -6.04 -31.80 19.54
C THR A 433 -6.93 -30.59 19.87
N ALA A 434 -8.21 -30.63 19.52
CA ALA A 434 -9.18 -29.60 19.88
C ALA A 434 -9.38 -29.52 21.41
N ASP A 435 -9.45 -30.68 22.07
CA ASP A 435 -9.55 -30.81 23.52
C ASP A 435 -8.39 -30.15 24.27
N PHE A 436 -7.17 -30.28 23.73
CA PHE A 436 -5.99 -29.60 24.26
C PHE A 436 -6.22 -28.09 24.36
N PHE A 437 -6.67 -27.45 23.28
CA PHE A 437 -6.95 -26.01 23.27
C PHE A 437 -8.21 -25.62 24.06
N ALA A 438 -9.21 -26.49 24.13
CA ALA A 438 -10.45 -26.23 24.86
C ALA A 438 -10.21 -26.23 26.39
N LYS A 439 -9.36 -27.15 26.87
CA LYS A 439 -9.11 -27.37 28.31
C LYS A 439 -7.96 -26.53 28.85
N ALA A 440 -6.91 -26.36 28.06
CA ALA A 440 -5.66 -25.84 28.59
C ALA A 440 -5.58 -24.31 28.56
N LYS A 441 -4.98 -23.76 29.62
CA LYS A 441 -4.49 -22.38 29.67
C LYS A 441 -3.00 -22.43 29.36
N HIS A 442 -2.63 -22.49 28.08
CA HIS A 442 -1.23 -22.46 27.72
C HIS A 442 -0.67 -21.04 27.90
N PRO A 443 0.46 -20.88 28.60
CA PRO A 443 1.17 -19.61 28.62
C PRO A 443 1.57 -19.26 27.19
N GLY A 444 1.26 -18.04 26.77
CA GLY A 444 1.54 -17.53 25.42
C GLY A 444 0.35 -17.52 24.46
N ILE A 445 -0.69 -18.35 24.65
CA ILE A 445 -1.89 -18.30 23.79
C ILE A 445 -3.04 -17.61 24.54
N PRO A 446 -3.53 -16.46 24.06
CA PRO A 446 -4.71 -15.83 24.65
C PRO A 446 -5.91 -16.80 24.65
N LYS A 447 -6.65 -16.84 25.76
CA LYS A 447 -7.81 -17.76 25.94
C LYS A 447 -8.81 -17.66 24.79
N ARG A 448 -9.05 -16.45 24.27
CA ARG A 448 -9.94 -16.23 23.13
C ARG A 448 -9.50 -17.02 21.90
N ASN A 449 -8.22 -16.97 21.58
CA ASN A 449 -7.64 -17.64 20.42
C ASN A 449 -7.63 -19.16 20.60
N SER A 450 -7.30 -19.65 21.80
CA SER A 450 -7.39 -21.08 22.15
C SER A 450 -8.81 -21.63 21.90
N LEU A 451 -9.84 -20.89 22.32
CA LEU A 451 -11.23 -21.27 22.09
C LEU A 451 -11.62 -21.25 20.61
N ILE A 452 -11.07 -20.32 19.82
CA ILE A 452 -11.34 -20.27 18.38
C ILE A 452 -10.70 -21.46 17.67
N ILE A 453 -9.43 -21.76 17.97
CA ILE A 453 -8.71 -22.91 17.41
C ILE A 453 -9.43 -24.22 17.76
N ALA A 454 -9.80 -24.42 19.02
CA ALA A 454 -10.57 -25.58 19.44
C ALA A 454 -11.89 -25.71 18.67
N PHE A 455 -12.63 -24.59 18.54
CA PHE A 455 -13.90 -24.58 17.83
C PHE A 455 -13.73 -24.98 16.36
N ASP A 456 -12.70 -24.44 15.68
CA ASP A 456 -12.39 -24.77 14.29
C ASP A 456 -12.03 -26.24 14.10
N LEU A 457 -11.15 -26.77 14.95
CA LEU A 457 -10.77 -28.17 14.90
C LEU A 457 -11.98 -29.08 15.08
N TYR A 458 -12.90 -28.76 16.00
CA TYR A 458 -14.16 -29.51 16.12
C TYR A 458 -15.03 -29.43 14.87
N GLN A 459 -15.08 -28.30 14.15
CA GLN A 459 -15.80 -28.22 12.88
C GLN A 459 -15.18 -29.16 11.83
N GLU A 460 -13.85 -29.21 11.76
CA GLU A 460 -13.15 -30.13 10.85
C GLU A 460 -13.34 -31.60 11.24
N VAL A 461 -13.48 -31.91 12.53
CA VAL A 461 -13.91 -33.24 12.99
C VAL A 461 -15.28 -33.62 12.41
N ILE A 462 -16.25 -32.70 12.40
CA ILE A 462 -17.56 -32.91 11.79
C ILE A 462 -17.45 -33.04 10.26
N ASN A 463 -16.49 -32.35 9.64
CA ASN A 463 -16.24 -32.49 8.20
C ASN A 463 -15.78 -33.92 7.85
N ILE A 464 -14.89 -34.51 8.67
CA ILE A 464 -14.39 -35.88 8.48
C ILE A 464 -15.44 -36.95 8.88
N GLN A 465 -16.06 -36.77 10.05
CA GLN A 465 -17.03 -37.72 10.61
C GLN A 465 -18.28 -36.97 11.11
N PRO A 466 -19.32 -36.85 10.26
CA PRO A 466 -20.52 -36.07 10.59
C PRO A 466 -21.28 -36.57 11.81
N GLU A 467 -21.11 -37.83 12.21
CA GLU A 467 -21.74 -38.43 13.41
C GLU A 467 -20.85 -38.44 14.65
N HIS A 468 -19.79 -37.65 14.67
CA HIS A 468 -18.88 -37.57 15.82
C HIS A 468 -19.54 -36.82 16.99
N THR A 469 -20.11 -37.57 17.94
CA THR A 469 -20.94 -37.05 19.04
C THR A 469 -20.22 -36.05 19.94
N VAL A 470 -18.97 -36.35 20.32
CA VAL A 470 -18.18 -35.49 21.21
C VAL A 470 -17.97 -34.10 20.60
N ALA A 471 -17.58 -34.05 19.33
CA ALA A 471 -17.38 -32.79 18.61
C ALA A 471 -18.68 -31.98 18.48
N LYS A 472 -19.82 -32.64 18.19
CA LYS A 472 -21.13 -31.97 18.17
C LYS A 472 -21.46 -31.33 19.53
N GLU A 473 -21.27 -32.10 20.60
CA GLU A 473 -21.51 -31.64 21.97
C GLU A 473 -20.60 -30.47 22.32
N GLN A 474 -19.29 -30.57 22.02
CA GLN A 474 -18.31 -29.51 22.30
C GLN A 474 -18.61 -28.23 21.51
N ILE A 475 -18.97 -28.32 20.23
CA ILE A 475 -19.40 -27.16 19.43
C ILE A 475 -20.62 -26.47 20.07
N GLN A 476 -21.61 -27.24 20.53
CA GLN A 476 -22.80 -26.70 21.19
C GLN A 476 -22.44 -26.06 22.54
N GLN A 477 -21.65 -26.73 23.36
CA GLN A 477 -21.19 -26.22 24.66
C GLN A 477 -20.37 -24.93 24.49
N MET A 478 -19.44 -24.87 23.54
CA MET A 478 -18.65 -23.67 23.26
C MET A 478 -19.51 -22.52 22.72
N SER A 479 -20.47 -22.81 21.84
CA SER A 479 -21.41 -21.81 21.33
C SER A 479 -22.28 -21.22 22.45
N HIS A 480 -22.63 -22.02 23.44
CA HIS A 480 -23.41 -21.59 24.61
C HIS A 480 -22.53 -20.84 25.62
N ASN A 481 -21.46 -21.46 26.11
CA ASN A 481 -20.60 -20.95 27.19
C ASN A 481 -19.74 -19.75 26.74
N HIS A 482 -19.42 -19.66 25.46
CA HIS A 482 -18.55 -18.64 24.88
C HIS A 482 -19.22 -17.86 23.75
N LYS A 483 -20.54 -17.66 23.85
CA LYS A 483 -21.36 -16.97 22.83
C LYS A 483 -20.75 -15.65 22.34
N LYS A 484 -20.22 -14.82 23.25
CA LYS A 484 -19.59 -13.53 22.89
C LYS A 484 -18.38 -13.65 21.97
N ILE A 485 -17.65 -14.77 22.05
CA ILE A 485 -16.46 -15.03 21.24
C ILE A 485 -16.86 -15.78 19.96
N ILE A 486 -17.68 -16.83 20.10
CA ILE A 486 -18.01 -17.77 19.03
C ILE A 486 -19.07 -17.23 18.07
N SER A 487 -20.07 -16.49 18.54
CA SER A 487 -21.18 -16.03 17.69
C SER A 487 -20.74 -15.05 16.59
N PRO A 488 -19.91 -14.01 16.88
CA PRO A 488 -19.37 -13.17 15.81
C PRO A 488 -18.53 -13.98 14.83
N TYR A 489 -17.77 -14.95 15.36
CA TYR A 489 -16.89 -15.79 14.59
C TYR A 489 -17.63 -16.74 13.63
N GLN A 490 -18.73 -17.36 14.07
CA GLN A 490 -19.58 -18.24 13.26
C GLN A 490 -20.16 -17.55 12.02
N ASN A 491 -20.37 -16.22 12.07
CA ASN A 491 -20.85 -15.46 10.92
C ASN A 491 -19.81 -15.36 9.79
N PHE A 492 -18.52 -15.52 10.13
CA PHE A 492 -17.40 -15.45 9.19
C PHE A 492 -16.71 -16.81 8.97
N GLY A 493 -16.95 -17.79 9.83
CA GLY A 493 -16.45 -19.15 9.71
C GLY A 493 -17.14 -19.91 8.60
N SER A 494 -16.40 -20.79 7.91
CA SER A 494 -17.02 -21.75 7.01
C SER A 494 -17.95 -22.66 7.82
N LYS A 495 -19.22 -22.74 7.42
CA LYS A 495 -20.11 -23.77 7.97
C LYS A 495 -19.49 -25.13 7.68
N PRO A 496 -19.60 -26.11 8.61
CA PRO A 496 -19.11 -27.45 8.35
C PRO A 496 -19.72 -27.95 7.05
N ASN A 497 -18.85 -28.35 6.13
CA ASN A 497 -19.21 -28.92 4.85
C ASN A 497 -18.81 -30.40 4.88
N PRO A 498 -19.63 -31.24 5.54
CA PRO A 498 -19.31 -32.65 5.73
C PRO A 498 -18.98 -33.32 4.40
N LEU A 499 -17.95 -34.18 4.41
CA LEU A 499 -17.53 -34.93 3.24
C LEU A 499 -18.75 -35.59 2.60
N ASN A 500 -19.08 -35.16 1.38
CA ASN A 500 -20.31 -35.49 0.70
C ASN A 500 -20.20 -36.89 0.07
N VAL A 501 -20.12 -37.89 0.94
CA VAL A 501 -19.85 -39.28 0.60
C VAL A 501 -21.04 -40.11 1.03
N ARG A 502 -21.82 -40.57 0.04
CA ARG A 502 -23.13 -41.22 0.26
C ARG A 502 -23.07 -42.51 1.07
N THR A 503 -21.90 -43.13 1.23
CA THR A 503 -21.72 -44.36 2.00
C THR A 503 -20.33 -44.42 2.62
N ASN A 504 -20.21 -44.98 3.84
CA ASN A 504 -18.93 -45.32 4.48
C ASN A 504 -18.04 -46.32 3.68
N ARG A 505 -18.49 -46.74 2.49
CA ARG A 505 -17.81 -47.67 1.59
C ARG A 505 -17.18 -46.99 0.37
N ASP A 506 -17.21 -45.66 0.27
CA ASP A 506 -16.53 -44.97 -0.84
C ASP A 506 -15.00 -45.14 -0.70
N PRO A 507 -14.31 -45.73 -1.69
CA PRO A 507 -12.87 -45.97 -1.63
C PRO A 507 -12.04 -44.68 -1.55
N ARG A 508 -12.62 -43.51 -1.88
CA ARG A 508 -11.95 -42.21 -1.78
C ARG A 508 -12.00 -41.61 -0.38
N LEU A 509 -12.86 -42.13 0.49
CA LEU A 509 -13.11 -41.56 1.82
C LEU A 509 -11.84 -41.46 2.68
N PRO A 510 -10.95 -42.47 2.74
CA PRO A 510 -9.67 -42.35 3.47
C PRO A 510 -8.82 -41.16 2.99
N LYS A 511 -8.69 -40.99 1.67
CA LYS A 511 -7.89 -39.91 1.09
C LYS A 511 -8.53 -38.53 1.33
N LEU A 512 -9.84 -38.42 1.18
CA LEU A 512 -10.56 -37.16 1.44
C LEU A 512 -10.48 -36.77 2.92
N ALA A 513 -10.70 -37.73 3.83
CA ALA A 513 -10.55 -37.53 5.27
C ALA A 513 -9.13 -37.09 5.63
N ARG A 514 -8.13 -37.71 5.01
CA ARG A 514 -6.71 -37.36 5.18
C ARG A 514 -6.42 -35.93 4.72
N ASN A 515 -6.93 -35.53 3.56
CA ASN A 515 -6.75 -34.15 3.07
C ASN A 515 -7.38 -33.12 4.01
N VAL A 516 -8.57 -33.39 4.55
CA VAL A 516 -9.21 -32.50 5.54
C VAL A 516 -8.40 -32.45 6.83
N PHE A 517 -7.89 -33.60 7.29
CA PHE A 517 -7.00 -33.68 8.45
C PHE A 517 -5.73 -32.85 8.26
N ASP A 518 -5.00 -33.07 7.16
CA ASP A 518 -3.74 -32.39 6.87
C ASP A 518 -3.94 -30.88 6.77
N LYS A 519 -5.04 -30.45 6.11
CA LYS A 519 -5.41 -29.05 6.04
C LYS A 519 -5.72 -28.47 7.42
N ALA A 520 -6.49 -29.18 8.26
CA ALA A 520 -6.83 -28.70 9.60
C ALA A 520 -5.60 -28.53 10.49
N ILE A 521 -4.63 -29.45 10.41
CA ILE A 521 -3.37 -29.34 11.13
C ILE A 521 -2.54 -28.17 10.60
N ALA A 522 -2.43 -28.00 9.27
CA ALA A 522 -1.70 -26.88 8.68
C ALA A 522 -2.32 -25.53 9.04
N ASP A 523 -3.65 -25.38 8.93
CA ASP A 523 -4.35 -24.16 9.32
C ASP A 523 -4.20 -23.87 10.83
N MET A 524 -4.09 -24.90 11.67
CA MET A 524 -3.82 -24.76 13.10
C MET A 524 -2.37 -24.34 13.36
N THR A 525 -1.38 -24.98 12.74
CA THR A 525 0.04 -24.66 12.94
C THR A 525 0.32 -23.23 12.51
N ILE A 526 -0.21 -22.79 11.35
CA ILE A 526 -0.09 -21.41 10.88
C ILE A 526 -0.67 -20.43 11.90
N GLN A 527 -1.87 -20.71 12.43
CA GLN A 527 -2.47 -19.85 13.46
C GLN A 527 -1.59 -19.75 14.71
N LEU A 528 -0.96 -20.84 15.13
CA LEU A 528 -0.05 -20.83 16.28
C LEU A 528 1.23 -20.06 15.97
N GLU A 529 1.81 -20.23 14.78
CA GLU A 529 2.98 -19.50 14.33
C GLU A 529 2.71 -18.00 14.33
N THR A 530 1.58 -17.56 13.76
CA THR A 530 1.18 -16.15 13.76
C THR A 530 0.97 -15.63 15.18
N LEU A 531 0.32 -16.40 16.06
CA LEU A 531 0.05 -15.97 17.44
C LEU A 531 1.29 -15.91 18.32
N LEU A 532 2.28 -16.75 18.04
CA LEU A 532 3.48 -16.92 18.85
C LEU A 532 4.74 -16.38 18.18
N LEU A 533 4.58 -15.65 17.07
CA LEU A 533 5.69 -15.04 16.32
C LEU A 533 6.57 -14.15 17.20
N THR A 534 5.95 -13.41 18.14
CA THR A 534 6.65 -12.53 19.08
C THR A 534 7.17 -13.25 20.33
N ALA A 535 6.86 -14.54 20.50
CA ALA A 535 7.27 -15.32 21.66
C ALA A 535 7.58 -16.78 21.27
N PRO A 536 8.62 -17.01 20.46
CA PRO A 536 8.99 -18.35 19.96
C PRO A 536 9.23 -19.37 21.08
N GLN A 537 9.69 -18.93 22.25
CA GLN A 537 9.83 -19.78 23.44
C GLN A 537 8.50 -20.40 23.90
N HIS A 538 7.37 -19.73 23.68
CA HIS A 538 6.05 -20.27 23.98
C HIS A 538 5.58 -21.23 22.89
N ALA A 539 6.00 -21.04 21.64
CA ALA A 539 5.67 -21.96 20.54
C ALA A 539 6.17 -23.38 20.85
N ALA A 540 7.45 -23.54 21.21
CA ALA A 540 8.01 -24.85 21.55
C ALA A 540 7.22 -25.54 22.67
N SER A 541 6.90 -24.82 23.74
CA SER A 541 6.12 -25.36 24.87
C SER A 541 4.69 -25.77 24.47
N VAL A 542 4.05 -25.03 23.57
CA VAL A 542 2.72 -25.38 23.05
C VAL A 542 2.80 -26.66 22.21
N PHE A 543 3.71 -26.73 21.24
CA PHE A 543 3.86 -27.88 20.36
C PHE A 543 4.22 -29.16 21.13
N GLU A 544 5.17 -29.08 22.07
CA GLU A 544 5.49 -30.17 22.99
C GLU A 544 4.29 -30.56 23.86
N GLY A 545 3.50 -29.57 24.30
CA GLY A 545 2.26 -29.78 25.03
C GLY A 545 1.28 -30.63 24.23
N ILE A 546 1.07 -30.31 22.95
CA ILE A 546 0.19 -31.07 22.04
C ILE A 546 0.68 -32.51 21.93
N ILE A 547 1.97 -32.69 21.63
CA ILE A 547 2.60 -34.03 21.48
C ILE A 547 2.43 -34.86 22.75
N LYS A 548 2.70 -34.27 23.91
CA LYS A 548 2.60 -34.94 25.22
C LYS A 548 1.17 -35.31 25.56
N ASP A 549 0.21 -34.41 25.34
CA ASP A 549 -1.19 -34.63 25.64
C ASP A 549 -1.77 -35.75 24.75
N LEU A 550 -1.57 -35.66 23.44
CA LEU A 550 -1.94 -36.69 22.47
C LEU A 550 -1.29 -38.03 22.78
N GLY A 551 0.02 -38.03 23.03
CA GLY A 551 0.78 -39.22 23.41
C GLY A 551 0.19 -39.92 24.65
N SER A 552 -0.19 -39.15 25.67
CA SER A 552 -0.80 -39.69 26.88
C SER A 552 -2.17 -40.34 26.61
N HIS A 553 -2.96 -39.74 25.72
CA HIS A 553 -4.27 -40.26 25.32
C HIS A 553 -4.15 -41.55 24.49
N LEU A 554 -3.15 -41.65 23.61
CA LEU A 554 -2.82 -42.84 22.83
C LEU A 554 -2.33 -43.99 23.74
N ALA A 555 -1.46 -43.70 24.70
CA ALA A 555 -0.97 -44.69 25.64
C ALA A 555 -2.08 -45.31 26.50
N LYS A 556 -3.07 -44.50 26.91
CA LYS A 556 -4.25 -44.97 27.65
C LYS A 556 -5.26 -45.74 26.78
N GLY A 557 -5.16 -45.63 25.45
CA GLY A 557 -6.12 -46.21 24.54
C GLY A 557 -7.42 -45.42 24.43
N THR A 558 -7.37 -44.09 24.54
CA THR A 558 -8.57 -43.23 24.48
C THR A 558 -9.26 -43.33 23.11
N ILE A 559 -8.45 -43.38 22.04
CA ILE A 559 -8.94 -43.41 20.65
C ILE A 559 -8.53 -44.68 19.89
N THR A 560 -7.82 -45.58 20.56
CA THR A 560 -7.43 -46.90 20.05
C THR A 560 -8.22 -47.95 20.83
N HIS A 561 -8.54 -49.10 20.26
CA HIS A 561 -9.32 -50.16 20.92
C HIS A 561 -8.61 -50.87 22.11
N GLY A 562 -7.70 -50.17 22.78
CA GLY A 562 -6.85 -50.62 23.88
C GLY A 562 -5.60 -49.73 24.00
N PRO A 563 -4.88 -49.78 25.14
CA PRO A 563 -3.62 -49.05 25.36
C PRO A 563 -2.59 -49.29 24.25
N ARG A 564 -2.00 -48.22 23.70
CA ARG A 564 -0.96 -48.29 22.66
C ARG A 564 0.24 -47.39 22.97
N PRO A 565 1.08 -47.74 23.97
CA PRO A 565 2.26 -46.94 24.32
C PRO A 565 3.26 -46.82 23.16
N SER A 566 3.31 -47.81 22.24
CA SER A 566 4.18 -47.73 21.07
C SER A 566 3.84 -46.56 20.13
N LEU A 567 2.57 -46.16 20.04
CA LEU A 567 2.18 -44.98 19.25
C LEU A 567 2.63 -43.68 19.93
N GLN A 568 2.59 -43.62 21.27
CA GLN A 568 3.15 -42.49 22.01
C GLN A 568 4.65 -42.36 21.74
N THR A 569 5.38 -43.46 21.84
CA THR A 569 6.83 -43.50 21.57
C THR A 569 7.11 -43.02 20.14
N SER A 570 6.42 -43.58 19.15
CA SER A 570 6.55 -43.16 17.74
C SER A 570 6.26 -41.67 17.52
N LEU A 571 5.21 -41.14 18.16
CA LEU A 571 4.84 -39.72 18.06
C LEU A 571 5.95 -38.81 18.61
N VAL A 572 6.43 -39.11 19.82
CA VAL A 572 7.42 -38.29 20.53
C VAL A 572 8.80 -38.39 19.86
N GLU A 573 9.24 -39.60 19.52
CA GLU A 573 10.55 -39.82 18.89
C GLU A 573 10.62 -39.18 17.50
N THR A 574 9.59 -39.33 16.66
CA THR A 574 9.58 -38.68 15.33
C THR A 574 9.56 -37.15 15.45
N TYR A 575 8.79 -36.59 16.39
CA TYR A 575 8.77 -35.15 16.64
C TYR A 575 10.17 -34.64 17.04
N GLN A 576 10.83 -35.29 18.00
CA GLN A 576 12.15 -34.90 18.47
C GLN A 576 13.21 -35.05 17.38
N GLN A 577 13.17 -36.17 16.64
CA GLN A 577 14.11 -36.43 15.56
C GLN A 577 14.00 -35.40 14.43
N GLU A 578 12.78 -35.02 14.02
CA GLU A 578 12.59 -34.00 12.98
C GLU A 578 13.09 -32.63 13.45
N LEU A 579 12.84 -32.28 14.71
CA LEU A 579 13.32 -31.03 15.31
C LEU A 579 14.86 -30.97 15.37
N GLU A 580 15.51 -32.07 15.76
CA GLU A 580 16.97 -32.21 15.76
C GLU A 580 17.55 -32.10 14.34
N ASN A 581 16.95 -32.79 13.37
CA ASN A 581 17.39 -32.74 11.97
C ASN A 581 17.37 -31.31 11.42
N LYS A 582 16.28 -30.55 11.67
CA LYS A 582 16.14 -29.16 11.21
C LYS A 582 17.13 -28.22 11.92
N THR A 583 17.39 -28.45 13.21
CA THR A 583 18.36 -27.66 13.99
C THR A 583 19.81 -27.93 13.54
N ASN A 584 20.13 -29.17 13.20
CA ASN A 584 21.46 -29.56 12.71
C ASN A 584 21.74 -29.01 11.30
N LEU A 585 20.74 -28.97 10.42
CA LEU A 585 20.86 -28.39 9.08
C LEU A 585 21.22 -26.89 9.11
N LEU A 586 20.69 -26.13 10.06
CA LEU A 586 21.07 -24.73 10.26
C LEU A 586 22.52 -24.60 10.73
N SER A 587 22.94 -25.48 11.64
CA SER A 587 24.31 -25.47 12.19
C SER A 587 25.36 -25.82 11.14
N SER A 588 25.05 -26.67 10.16
CA SER A 588 25.97 -27.04 9.07
C SER A 588 26.10 -25.99 7.96
N ASN A 589 25.14 -25.08 7.82
CA ASN A 589 25.18 -24.03 6.78
C ASN A 589 25.97 -22.78 7.21
N HIS A 590 26.38 -22.70 8.48
CA HIS A 590 27.17 -21.60 9.03
C HIS A 590 28.66 -21.93 9.22
N THR A 591 29.07 -23.15 8.89
CA THR A 591 30.47 -23.60 8.80
C THR A 591 30.88 -23.70 7.34
#